data_AF-A0A382M4Z4-F1
#
_entry.id   AF-A0A382M4Z4-F1
#
_cell.length_a   1.000
_cell.length_b   1.000
_cell.length_c   1.000
_cell.angle_alpha   90.00
_cell.angle_beta   90.00
_cell.angle_gamma   90.00
#
_symmetry.space_group_name_H-M   'P 1'
#
loop_
_entity.id
_entity.type
_entity.pdbx_description
1 polymer ?
#
loop_
_entity_poly.entity_id
_entity_poly.type
_entity_poly.pdbx_seq_one_letter_code
_entity_poly.pdbx_strand_id
1 'polypeptide(L)' 'MAYKHWTPDLDKELIALCSSGMPSAAIALTMGRSQMAICRRTMLLYDRGELVMLPSGSI' A
#
# COMPACT_ATOMS: atom_id res chain seq x y z
N MET A 1 10.25 -15.35 -12.56
CA MET A 1 10.12 -14.24 -11.59
C MET A 1 9.19 -14.71 -10.48
N ALA A 2 9.66 -14.82 -9.24
CA ALA A 2 8.80 -15.22 -8.13
C ALA A 2 7.87 -14.06 -7.77
N TYR A 3 6.56 -14.26 -7.86
CA TYR A 3 5.60 -13.28 -7.37
C TYR A 3 5.70 -13.26 -5.84
N LYS A 4 6.21 -12.17 -5.27
CA LYS A 4 6.22 -11.99 -3.81
C LYS A 4 4.76 -11.86 -3.37
N HIS A 5 4.17 -12.93 -2.84
CA HIS A 5 2.79 -12.93 -2.36
C HIS A 5 2.60 -11.87 -1.27
N TRP A 6 1.38 -11.34 -1.17
CA TRP A 6 1.00 -10.49 -0.04
C TRP A 6 0.77 -11.37 1.18
N THR A 7 1.37 -10.99 2.30
CA THR A 7 1.19 -11.63 3.60
C THR A 7 0.59 -10.61 4.58
N PRO A 8 -0.04 -11.06 5.68
CA PRO A 8 -0.56 -10.14 6.69
C PRO A 8 0.49 -9.15 7.22
N ASP A 9 1.75 -9.57 7.34
CA ASP A 9 2.82 -8.67 7.79
C ASP A 9 3.17 -7.58 6.77
N LEU A 10 3.13 -7.92 5.48
CA LEU A 10 3.29 -6.93 4.41
C LEU A 10 2.10 -5.98 4.32
N ASP A 11 0.89 -6.46 4.62
CA ASP A 11 -0.29 -5.59 4.68
C ASP A 11 -0.18 -4.61 5.84
N LYS A 12 0.27 -5.05 7.01
CA LYS A 12 0.55 -4.16 8.16
C LYS A 12 1.60 -3.11 7.81
N GLU A 13 2.69 -3.51 7.15
CA GLU A 13 3.74 -2.59 6.69
C GLU A 13 3.17 -1.56 5.71
N LEU A 14 2.38 -2.00 4.72
CA LEU A 14 1.71 -1.12 3.77
C LEU A 14 0.76 -0.13 4.47
N ILE A 15 -0.05 -0.61 5.41
CA ILE A 15 -0.99 0.22 6.18
C ILE A 15 -0.23 1.27 6.99
N ALA A 16 0.86 0.90 7.65
CA ALA A 16 1.69 1.82 8.42
C ALA A 16 2.32 2.90 7.52
N LEU A 17 2.84 2.52 6.36
CA LEU A 17 3.40 3.46 5.38
C LEU A 17 2.33 4.38 4.79
N CYS A 18 1.16 3.87 4.45
CA CYS A 18 0.03 4.70 4.00
C CYS A 18 -0.42 5.68 5.10
N SER A 19 -0.51 5.21 6.35
CA SER A 19 -0.91 6.04 7.50
C SER A 19 0.11 7.13 7.82
N SER A 20 1.38 6.95 7.44
CA SER A 20 2.42 7.99 7.55
C SER A 20 2.29 9.12 6.52
N GLY A 21 1.33 9.01 5.57
CA GLY A 21 1.16 9.96 4.47
C GLY A 21 2.18 9.78 3.35
N MET A 22 2.93 8.69 3.34
CA MET A 22 3.92 8.43 2.29
C MET A 22 3.23 8.18 0.93
N PRO A 23 3.70 8.79 -0.16
CA PRO A 23 3.10 8.57 -1.48
C PRO A 23 3.38 7.15 -1.99
N SER A 24 2.45 6.57 -2.74
CA SER A 24 2.54 5.18 -3.20
C SER A 24 3.81 4.86 -4.01
N ALA A 25 4.39 5.84 -4.69
CA ALA A 25 5.67 5.69 -5.39
C ALA A 25 6.83 5.45 -4.42
N ALA A 26 6.89 6.19 -3.31
CA ALA A 26 7.91 6.00 -2.28
C ALA A 26 7.69 4.67 -1.54
N ILE A 27 6.44 4.32 -1.22
CA ILE A 27 6.08 3.02 -0.64
C ILE A 27 6.54 1.87 -1.54
N ALA A 28 6.33 1.99 -2.85
CA ALA A 28 6.74 0.99 -3.83
C ALA A 28 8.26 0.75 -3.81
N LEU A 29 9.05 1.82 -3.75
CA LEU A 29 10.51 1.73 -3.61
C LEU A 29 10.91 1.07 -2.27
N THR A 30 10.30 1.49 -1.16
CA THR A 30 10.57 0.93 0.17
C THR A 30 10.27 -0.56 0.24
N MET A 31 9.14 -1.02 -0.30
CA MET A 31 8.72 -2.43 -0.25
C MET A 31 9.32 -3.29 -1.38
N GLY A 32 10.08 -2.69 -2.30
CA GLY A 32 10.62 -3.37 -3.48
C GLY A 32 9.52 -3.92 -4.41
N ARG A 33 8.43 -3.17 -4.58
CA ARG A 33 7.26 -3.54 -5.40
C ARG A 33 6.98 -2.48 -6.45
N SER A 34 6.11 -2.78 -7.42
CA SER A 34 5.64 -1.77 -8.37
C SER A 34 4.59 -0.86 -7.74
N GLN A 35 4.54 0.40 -8.18
CA GLN A 35 3.51 1.35 -7.74
C GLN A 35 2.09 0.80 -7.98
N MET A 36 1.86 0.16 -9.13
CA MET A 36 0.58 -0.50 -9.44
C MET A 36 0.21 -1.59 -8.43
N ALA A 37 1.19 -2.39 -7.95
CA ALA A 37 0.95 -3.40 -6.94
C ALA A 37 0.57 -2.79 -5.58
N ILE A 38 1.21 -1.66 -5.22
CA ILE A 38 0.85 -0.88 -4.03
C ILE A 38 -0.59 -0.36 -4.16
N CYS A 39 -0.91 0.38 -5.23
CA CYS A 39 -2.24 0.96 -5.42
C CYS A 39 -3.36 -0.09 -5.37
N ARG A 40 -3.19 -1.22 -6.09
CA ARG A 40 -4.17 -2.31 -6.07
C ARG A 40 -4.35 -2.90 -4.68
N ARG A 41 -3.27 -3.04 -3.91
CA ARG A 41 -3.34 -3.61 -2.56
C ARG A 41 -3.97 -2.64 -1.58
N THR A 42 -3.59 -1.37 -1.63
CA THR A 42 -4.19 -0.29 -0.83
C THR A 42 -5.70 -0.22 -1.04
N MET A 43 -6.16 -0.29 -2.29
CA MET A 43 -7.60 -0.28 -2.63
C MET A 43 -8.32 -1.50 -2.02
N LEU A 44 -7.73 -2.68 -2.13
CA LEU A 44 -8.29 -3.90 -1.54
C LEU A 44 -8.34 -3.85 0.00
N LEU A 45 -7.33 -3.26 0.66
CA LEU A 45 -7.32 -3.11 2.13
C LEU A 45 -8.33 -2.06 2.59
N TYR A 46 -8.54 -1.01 1.80
CA TYR A 46 -9.58 -0.01 2.03
C TYR A 46 -10.99 -0.63 1.92
N ASP A 47 -11.26 -1.41 0.87
CA ASP A 47 -12.55 -2.11 0.69
C ASP A 47 -12.84 -3.10 1.82
N ARG A 48 -11.81 -3.62 2.48
CA ARG A 48 -11.92 -4.49 3.66
C ARG A 48 -12.10 -3.74 4.98
N GLY A 49 -11.99 -2.41 4.97
CA GLY A 49 -12.00 -1.58 6.19
C GLY A 49 -10.74 -1.71 7.04
N GLU A 50 -9.67 -2.32 6.51
CA GLU A 50 -8.38 -2.49 7.20
C GLU A 50 -7.51 -1.22 7.07
N LEU A 51 -7.82 -0.34 6.12
CA LEU A 51 -7.16 0.94 5.92
C LEU A 51 -8.19 2.07 5.91
N VAL A 52 -8.02 3.04 6.80
CA VAL A 52 -8.77 4.31 6.76
C VAL A 52 -7.98 5.30 5.92
N MET A 53 -8.35 5.44 4.64
CA MET A 53 -7.74 6.43 3.77
C MET A 53 -8.43 7.78 3.99
N LEU A 54 -7.69 8.80 4.45
CA LEU A 54 -8.09 10.18 4.24
C LEU A 54 -7.83 10.49 2.75
N PRO A 55 -8.76 11.15 2.02
CA PRO A 55 -8.54 11.49 0.62
C PRO A 55 -7.43 12.54 0.54
N SER A 56 -6.17 12.11 0.53
CA SER A 56 -5.07 12.98 0.14
C SER A 56 -5.16 13.14 -1.38
N GLY A 57 -5.71 14.29 -1.76
CA GLY A 57 -5.94 14.70 -3.13
C GLY A 57 -4.73 14.45 -4.00
N SER A 58 -4.99 13.88 -5.16
CA SER A 58 -4.11 13.96 -6.32
C SER A 58 -3.80 15.44 -6.59
N ILE A 59 -2.53 15.82 -6.55
CA ILE A 59 -1.99 17.00 -7.24
C ILE A 59 -0.86 16.49 -8.12
#